data_AF-A0A6L3STY8-F1
#
_entry.id   AF-A0A6L3STY8-F1
#
_cell.length_a   1.000
_cell.length_b   1.000
_cell.length_c   1.000
_cell.angle_alpha   90.00
_cell.angle_beta   90.00
_cell.angle_gamma   90.00
#
_symmetry.space_group_name_H-M   'P 1'
#
loop_
_entity.id
_entity.type
_entity.pdbx_description
1 polymer ?
#
loop_
_entity_poly.entity_id
_entity_poly.type
_entity_poly.pdbx_seq_one_letter_code
_entity_poly.pdbx_strand_id
1 'polypeptide(L)'
;MVRLDGGAALAARQGLPRRREWVDASGAGMAEASKLRRVTVVSESGTPPKTTFGVEMGPGDPRIRIQIGERSIPVDIGPEQAAELGLALLAASAVCSPGHPRPAPGEPIHSAHMPVLGWQTGTLSAARLPVLVTTLLGGARLILRFTPEQAASCGEALNAVAASVLDPPAR
;
A
#
# COMPACT_ATOMS: atom_id res chain seq x y z
N MET A 1 8.40 -13.71 -6.15
CA MET A 1 9.66 -13.01 -5.81
C MET A 1 9.65 -11.66 -6.54
N VAL A 2 9.74 -10.55 -5.80
CA VAL A 2 9.78 -9.18 -6.33
C VAL A 2 11.24 -8.76 -6.37
N ARG A 3 11.74 -8.26 -7.50
CA ARG A 3 13.08 -7.65 -7.60
C ARG A 3 12.87 -6.14 -7.66
N LEU A 4 13.29 -5.45 -6.60
CA LEU A 4 13.20 -3.99 -6.46
C LEU A 4 14.59 -3.41 -6.69
N ASP A 5 14.72 -2.47 -7.62
CA ASP A 5 15.95 -1.73 -7.85
C ASP A 5 15.82 -0.36 -7.16
N GLY A 6 16.80 0.01 -6.35
CA GLY A 6 16.73 1.17 -5.47
C GLY A 6 17.02 2.49 -6.19
N GLY A 7 15.99 3.30 -6.44
CA GLY A 7 16.11 4.74 -6.65
C GLY A 7 15.74 5.51 -5.39
N ALA A 8 16.70 6.21 -4.77
CA ALA A 8 16.45 7.27 -3.77
C ALA A 8 16.19 8.60 -4.52
N ALA A 9 15.46 9.62 -4.04
CA ALA A 9 15.26 10.21 -2.71
C ALA A 9 13.90 10.99 -2.71
N LEU A 10 13.27 11.45 -1.61
CA LEU A 10 13.72 12.30 -0.51
C LEU A 10 12.95 11.93 0.78
N ALA A 11 13.66 11.44 1.81
CA ALA A 11 13.08 11.32 3.14
C ALA A 11 13.03 12.71 3.79
N ALA A 12 11.83 13.30 3.87
CA ALA A 12 11.62 14.46 4.72
C ALA A 12 11.90 14.06 6.18
N ARG A 13 12.81 14.82 6.81
CA ARG A 13 13.34 14.64 8.15
C ARG A 13 12.24 14.62 9.22
N GLN A 14 11.75 13.45 9.62
CA GLN A 14 11.24 13.20 10.99
C GLN A 14 11.52 11.74 11.41
N GLY A 15 12.57 11.55 12.23
CA GLY A 15 12.58 10.60 13.35
C GLY A 15 12.37 9.08 13.16
N LEU A 16 12.60 8.45 12.01
CA LEU A 16 12.49 6.98 11.89
C LEU A 16 13.77 6.22 12.30
N PRO A 17 13.68 5.14 13.11
CA PRO A 17 14.85 4.40 13.61
C PRO A 17 15.53 3.58 12.51
N ARG A 18 16.88 3.60 12.53
CA ARG A 18 17.76 2.88 11.60
C ARG A 18 17.97 1.40 12.00
N ARG A 19 17.98 0.53 10.99
CA ARG A 19 18.79 -0.72 10.83
C ARG A 19 18.28 -2.06 11.41
N ARG A 20 18.08 -3.04 10.51
CA ARG A 20 18.44 -4.49 10.52
C ARG A 20 17.64 -5.18 9.40
N GLU A 21 18.09 -6.15 8.61
CA GLU A 21 19.34 -6.84 8.28
C GLU A 21 18.95 -7.67 7.03
N TRP A 22 19.72 -7.61 5.94
CA TRP A 22 19.36 -8.26 4.67
C TRP A 22 19.92 -9.68 4.63
N VAL A 23 19.06 -10.69 4.42
CA VAL A 23 19.47 -12.08 4.23
C VAL A 23 19.27 -12.44 2.75
N ASP A 24 20.37 -12.73 2.07
CA ASP A 24 20.37 -13.34 0.74
C ASP A 24 19.93 -14.80 0.85
N ALA A 25 18.85 -15.15 0.15
CA ALA A 25 18.41 -16.53 -0.01
C ALA A 25 18.60 -16.97 -1.45
N SER A 26 19.84 -17.32 -1.80
CA SER A 26 20.15 -18.11 -2.99
C SER A 26 20.19 -19.58 -2.58
N GLY A 27 19.23 -20.40 -3.01
CA GLY A 27 19.35 -21.85 -2.98
C GLY A 27 18.08 -22.65 -2.65
N ALA A 28 17.77 -23.57 -3.57
CA ALA A 28 16.95 -24.78 -3.44
C ALA A 28 15.41 -24.69 -3.52
N GLY A 29 14.87 -25.37 -4.54
CA GLY A 29 13.73 -26.27 -4.38
C GLY A 29 12.36 -25.76 -4.85
N MET A 30 12.02 -26.05 -6.10
CA MET A 30 10.66 -25.97 -6.66
C MET A 30 9.66 -26.84 -5.88
N ALA A 31 8.94 -26.27 -4.90
CA ALA A 31 7.69 -26.84 -4.38
C ALA A 31 6.76 -25.83 -3.63
N GLU A 32 7.06 -24.53 -3.60
CA GLU A 32 6.42 -23.59 -2.65
C GLU A 32 5.77 -22.36 -3.32
N ALA A 33 4.85 -22.56 -4.25
CA ALA A 33 4.21 -21.47 -5.00
C ALA A 33 3.01 -20.78 -4.29
N SER A 34 2.68 -21.12 -3.04
CA SER A 34 1.45 -20.62 -2.36
C SER A 34 1.68 -19.71 -1.15
N LYS A 35 2.85 -19.08 -0.99
CA LYS A 35 3.05 -18.06 0.07
C LYS A 35 3.16 -16.66 -0.51
N LEU A 36 2.02 -16.04 -0.83
CA LEU A 36 1.88 -14.60 -0.65
C LEU A 36 2.10 -14.33 0.83
N ARG A 37 3.31 -13.91 1.20
CA ARG A 37 3.65 -13.55 2.57
C ARG A 37 2.63 -12.52 3.05
N ARG A 38 1.90 -12.88 4.11
CA ARG A 38 1.04 -11.99 4.88
C ARG A 38 1.78 -10.66 5.07
N VAL A 39 1.23 -9.58 4.54
CA VAL A 39 1.74 -8.23 4.84
C VAL A 39 1.39 -7.97 6.30
N THR A 40 2.33 -8.25 7.19
CA THR A 40 2.16 -7.96 8.61
C THR A 40 2.27 -6.45 8.78
N VAL A 41 1.15 -5.79 9.01
CA VAL A 41 1.14 -4.42 9.51
C VAL A 41 1.67 -4.49 10.94
N VAL A 42 2.93 -4.08 11.14
CA VAL A 42 3.53 -4.01 12.47
C VAL A 42 2.97 -2.76 13.14
N SER A 43 2.24 -2.95 14.25
CA SER A 43 1.76 -1.82 15.05
C SER A 43 2.96 -1.09 15.66
N GLU A 44 3.03 0.23 15.49
CA GLU A 44 4.05 1.08 16.13
C GLU A 44 4.00 1.00 17.67
N SER A 45 2.86 0.59 18.23
CA SER A 45 2.66 0.42 19.68
C SER A 45 3.28 -0.84 20.27
N GLY A 46 3.83 -1.75 19.45
CA GLY A 46 4.35 -3.06 19.88
C GLY A 46 3.28 -4.03 20.41
N THR A 47 2.03 -3.58 20.55
CA THR A 47 0.90 -4.42 20.95
C THR A 47 0.22 -4.95 19.70
N PRO A 48 -0.01 -6.28 19.57
CA PRO A 48 -0.71 -6.82 18.41
C PRO A 48 -2.11 -6.21 18.31
N PRO A 49 -2.57 -5.86 17.10
CA PRO A 49 -3.87 -5.25 16.92
C PRO A 49 -4.97 -6.20 17.40
N LYS A 50 -5.91 -5.67 18.20
CA LYS A 50 -7.05 -6.44 18.74
C LYS A 50 -7.98 -6.96 17.63
N THR A 51 -7.95 -6.31 16.47
CA THR A 51 -8.70 -6.67 15.27
C THR A 51 -7.77 -6.73 14.08
N THR A 52 -7.84 -7.80 13.29
CA THR A 52 -7.14 -7.88 11.99
C THR A 52 -8.11 -8.14 10.87
N PHE A 53 -7.75 -7.65 9.69
CA PHE A 53 -8.53 -7.79 8.47
C PHE A 53 -7.73 -8.64 7.48
N GLY A 54 -8.40 -9.56 6.81
CA GLY A 54 -7.83 -10.36 5.73
C GLY A 54 -8.84 -10.52 4.60
N VAL A 55 -8.35 -10.94 3.45
CA VAL A 55 -9.19 -11.35 2.32
C VAL A 55 -8.93 -12.82 2.08
N GLU A 56 -10.00 -13.58 1.86
CA GLU A 56 -9.95 -14.98 1.46
C GLU A 56 -10.97 -15.26 0.38
N MET A 57 -10.80 -16.36 -0.34
CA MET A 57 -11.79 -16.81 -1.31
C MET A 57 -12.90 -17.57 -0.58
N GLY A 58 -14.14 -17.14 -0.78
CA GLY A 58 -15.32 -17.96 -0.49
C GLY A 58 -15.58 -18.98 -1.61
N PRO A 59 -16.68 -19.75 -1.52
CA PRO A 59 -17.05 -20.75 -2.53
C PRO A 59 -17.31 -20.20 -3.95
N GLY A 60 -17.48 -18.89 -4.09
CA GLY A 60 -17.62 -18.20 -5.38
C GLY A 60 -16.83 -16.89 -5.39
N ASP A 61 -17.19 -15.99 -4.47
CA ASP A 61 -16.63 -14.64 -4.40
C ASP A 61 -15.64 -14.45 -3.25
N PRO A 62 -14.73 -13.46 -3.34
CA PRO A 62 -13.88 -13.07 -2.23
C PRO A 62 -14.73 -12.58 -1.03
N ARG A 63 -14.23 -12.84 0.17
CA ARG A 63 -14.84 -12.44 1.44
C ARG A 63 -13.82 -11.72 2.30
N ILE A 64 -14.27 -10.74 3.07
CA ILE A 64 -13.43 -10.14 4.12
C ILE A 64 -13.50 -11.04 5.35
N ARG A 65 -12.34 -11.42 5.88
CA ARG A 65 -12.22 -12.07 7.17
C ARG A 65 -11.83 -11.05 8.22
N ILE A 66 -12.73 -10.80 9.17
CA ILE A 66 -12.47 -9.95 10.33
C ILE A 66 -12.16 -10.86 11.52
N GLN A 67 -10.95 -10.75 12.05
CA GLN A 67 -10.52 -11.50 13.23
C GLN A 67 -10.54 -10.57 14.45
N ILE A 68 -11.31 -10.92 15.48
CA ILE A 68 -11.39 -10.20 16.75
C ILE A 68 -11.08 -11.19 17.88
N GLY A 69 -9.90 -11.08 18.48
CA GLY A 69 -9.39 -12.13 19.36
C GLY A 69 -9.35 -13.48 18.64
N GLU A 70 -9.99 -14.51 19.20
CA GLU A 70 -10.09 -15.84 18.58
C GLU A 70 -11.27 -15.98 17.60
N ARG A 71 -12.18 -15.01 17.54
CA ARG A 71 -13.35 -15.07 16.66
C ARG A 71 -13.00 -14.61 15.26
N SER A 72 -13.34 -15.44 14.27
CA SER A 72 -13.26 -15.11 12.85
C SER A 72 -14.66 -14.89 12.29
N ILE A 73 -14.90 -13.73 11.68
CA ILE A 73 -16.19 -13.36 11.08
C ILE A 73 -15.96 -13.18 9.57
N PRO A 74 -16.48 -14.08 8.73
CA PRO A 74 -16.50 -13.88 7.29
C PRO A 74 -17.60 -12.89 6.92
N VAL A 75 -17.29 -11.98 6.00
CA VAL A 75 -18.21 -10.99 5.46
C VAL A 75 -18.18 -11.10 3.94
N ASP A 76 -19.31 -11.51 3.38
CA ASP A 76 -19.52 -11.53 1.93
C ASP A 76 -19.57 -10.10 1.42
N ILE A 77 -18.85 -9.80 0.35
CA ILE A 77 -18.71 -8.43 -0.16
C ILE A 77 -18.68 -8.44 -1.69
N GLY A 78 -19.46 -7.55 -2.30
CA GLY A 78 -19.40 -7.31 -3.73
C GLY A 78 -18.20 -6.44 -4.12
N PRO A 79 -17.82 -6.38 -5.41
CA PRO A 79 -16.69 -5.57 -5.88
C PRO A 79 -16.80 -4.08 -5.55
N GLU A 80 -17.97 -3.48 -5.73
CA GLU A 80 -18.22 -2.06 -5.46
C GLU A 80 -18.10 -1.75 -3.97
N GLN A 81 -18.71 -2.58 -3.13
CA GLN A 81 -18.63 -2.47 -1.67
C GLN A 81 -17.20 -2.66 -1.16
N ALA A 82 -16.42 -3.55 -1.78
CA ALA A 82 -15.03 -3.76 -1.44
C ALA A 82 -14.17 -2.53 -1.76
N ALA A 83 -14.46 -1.86 -2.88
CA ALA A 83 -13.78 -0.61 -3.25
C ALA A 83 -14.10 0.51 -2.26
N GLU A 84 -15.38 0.70 -1.90
CA GLU A 84 -15.81 1.69 -0.91
C GLU A 84 -15.19 1.43 0.47
N LEU A 85 -15.20 0.18 0.93
CA LEU A 85 -14.57 -0.21 2.19
C LEU A 85 -13.06 0.06 2.17
N GLY A 86 -12.38 -0.28 1.06
CA GLY A 86 -10.95 -0.01 0.89
C GLY A 86 -10.62 1.48 1.01
N LEU A 87 -11.39 2.34 0.34
CA LEU A 87 -11.24 3.79 0.43
C LEU A 87 -11.48 4.32 1.84
N ALA A 88 -12.52 3.85 2.53
CA ALA A 88 -12.83 4.24 3.90
C ALA A 88 -11.69 3.86 4.85
N LEU A 89 -11.11 2.65 4.70
CA LEU A 89 -9.97 2.20 5.50
C LEU A 89 -8.70 3.00 5.22
N LEU A 90 -8.43 3.37 3.96
CA LEU A 90 -7.31 4.23 3.61
C LEU A 90 -7.45 5.64 4.21
N ALA A 91 -8.64 6.23 4.13
CA ALA A 91 -8.91 7.54 4.72
C ALA A 91 -8.80 7.52 6.25
N ALA A 92 -9.33 6.47 6.89
CA ALA A 92 -9.18 6.25 8.33
C ALA A 92 -7.70 6.13 8.73
N SER A 93 -6.89 5.46 7.91
CA SER A 93 -5.45 5.32 8.14
C SER A 93 -4.73 6.69 8.12
N ALA A 94 -5.04 7.56 7.16
CA ALA A 94 -4.50 8.92 7.13
C ALA A 94 -4.94 9.75 8.34
N VAL A 95 -6.22 9.77 8.68
CA VAL A 95 -6.75 10.55 9.82
C VAL A 95 -6.14 10.09 11.15
N CYS A 96 -5.87 8.79 11.29
CA CYS A 96 -5.23 8.25 12.48
C CYS A 96 -3.71 8.48 12.54
N SER A 97 -3.11 8.98 11.45
CA SER A 97 -1.66 9.19 11.39
C SER A 97 -1.19 10.32 12.29
N PRO A 98 -0.01 10.19 12.92
CA PRO A 98 0.60 11.28 13.66
C PRO A 98 0.76 12.54 12.79
N GLY A 99 0.53 13.72 13.38
CA GLY A 99 0.73 15.00 12.73
C GLY A 99 -0.40 15.45 11.79
N HIS A 100 -1.50 14.70 11.68
CA HIS A 100 -2.71 15.15 10.97
C HIS A 100 -3.77 15.65 11.96
N PRO A 101 -4.40 16.81 11.70
CA PRO A 101 -5.55 17.26 12.47
C PRO A 101 -6.65 16.20 12.40
N ARG A 102 -7.22 15.86 13.55
CA ARG A 102 -8.37 14.96 13.60
C ARG A 102 -9.64 15.75 13.26
N PRO A 103 -10.49 15.26 12.33
CA PRO A 103 -11.81 15.82 12.09
C PRO A 103 -12.66 15.87 13.37
N ALA A 104 -13.62 16.78 13.41
CA ALA A 104 -14.56 16.87 14.53
C ALA A 104 -15.52 15.66 14.54
N PRO A 105 -16.09 15.28 15.70
CA PRO A 105 -17.11 14.23 15.76
C PRO A 105 -18.29 14.53 14.82
N GLY A 106 -18.63 13.56 13.96
CA GLY A 106 -19.71 13.69 12.97
C GLY A 106 -19.30 14.35 11.66
N GLU A 107 -18.08 14.84 11.53
CA GLU A 107 -17.56 15.37 10.27
C GLU A 107 -17.34 14.22 9.26
N PRO A 108 -17.85 14.34 8.01
CA PRO A 108 -17.68 13.30 7.01
C PRO A 108 -16.22 13.21 6.56
N ILE A 109 -15.69 12.00 6.54
CA ILE A 109 -14.37 11.71 5.98
C ILE A 109 -14.57 11.32 4.52
N HIS A 110 -14.31 12.25 3.60
CA HIS A 110 -14.38 12.00 2.16
C HIS A 110 -13.14 11.26 1.65
N SER A 111 -13.19 10.75 0.41
CA SER A 111 -12.04 10.16 -0.29
C SER A 111 -10.81 11.05 -0.12
N ALA A 112 -9.87 10.62 0.72
CA ALA A 112 -8.75 11.44 1.10
C ALA A 112 -7.71 11.46 -0.02
N HIS A 113 -7.24 12.65 -0.38
CA HIS A 113 -6.00 12.78 -1.13
C HIS A 113 -4.85 12.34 -0.23
N MET A 114 -4.39 11.09 -0.39
CA MET A 114 -3.36 10.50 0.46
C MET A 114 -1.98 10.94 -0.02
N PRO A 115 -1.18 11.68 0.78
CA PRO A 115 0.18 12.00 0.41
C PRO A 115 1.02 10.73 0.24
N VAL A 116 1.76 10.65 -0.86
CA VAL A 116 2.78 9.63 -1.07
C VAL A 116 4.03 10.02 -0.28
N LEU A 117 4.39 9.22 0.73
CA LEU A 117 5.56 9.46 1.58
C LEU A 117 6.85 8.89 0.98
N GLY A 118 6.71 7.89 0.11
CA GLY A 118 7.82 7.26 -0.57
C GLY A 118 7.33 6.33 -1.65
N TRP A 119 8.19 6.01 -2.59
CA TRP A 119 7.87 5.10 -3.68
C TRP A 119 9.09 4.27 -4.08
N GLN A 120 8.83 3.11 -4.67
CA GLN A 120 9.85 2.21 -5.22
C GLN A 120 9.32 1.62 -6.52
N THR A 121 10.19 1.42 -7.50
CA THR A 121 9.85 0.70 -8.73
C THR A 121 10.62 -0.61 -8.82
N GLY A 122 10.17 -1.49 -9.70
CA GLY A 122 10.85 -2.74 -9.97
C GLY A 122 10.05 -3.62 -10.91
N THR A 123 10.31 -4.92 -10.85
CA THR A 123 9.56 -5.90 -11.63
C THR A 123 9.08 -7.06 -10.76
N LEU A 124 7.92 -7.62 -11.10
CA LEU A 124 7.31 -8.74 -10.39
C LEU A 124 7.42 -10.03 -11.21
N SER A 125 8.12 -11.01 -10.65
CA SER A 125 8.20 -12.42 -11.10
C SER A 125 8.56 -12.66 -12.59
N ALA A 126 8.33 -13.91 -13.05
CA ALA A 126 8.66 -14.45 -14.37
C ALA A 126 8.10 -13.64 -15.55
N ALA A 127 7.04 -12.87 -15.34
CA ALA A 127 6.41 -12.05 -16.37
C ALA A 127 7.08 -10.68 -16.57
N ARG A 128 8.06 -10.30 -15.71
CA ARG A 128 8.79 -9.01 -15.77
C ARG A 128 7.90 -7.77 -15.87
N LEU A 129 6.70 -7.81 -15.30
CA LEU A 129 5.79 -6.68 -15.35
C LEU A 129 6.30 -5.55 -14.44
N PRO A 130 6.35 -4.30 -14.93
CA PRO A 130 6.70 -3.14 -14.10
C PRO A 130 5.76 -2.98 -12.91
N VAL A 131 6.34 -2.62 -11.77
CA VAL A 131 5.58 -2.31 -10.56
C VAL A 131 6.00 -0.99 -9.96
N LEU A 132 5.02 -0.27 -9.41
CA LEU A 132 5.20 0.87 -8.53
C LEU A 132 4.65 0.51 -7.16
N VAL A 133 5.50 0.55 -6.15
CA VAL A 133 5.11 0.42 -4.74
C VAL A 133 5.09 1.82 -4.16
N THR A 134 3.92 2.32 -3.78
CA THR A 134 3.80 3.59 -3.05
C THR A 134 3.57 3.31 -1.57
N THR A 135 4.25 4.08 -0.72
CA THR A 135 3.99 4.15 0.72
C THR A 135 3.20 5.42 0.96
N LEU A 136 2.01 5.28 1.51
CA LEU A 136 1.10 6.37 1.80
C LEU A 136 1.23 6.79 3.27
N LEU A 137 0.74 7.99 3.55
CA LEU A 137 0.43 8.40 4.91
C LEU A 137 -0.47 7.34 5.60
N GLY A 138 -0.22 7.07 6.88
CA GLY A 138 -0.88 5.97 7.62
C GLY A 138 -0.23 4.61 7.45
N GLY A 139 0.91 4.55 6.76
CA GLY A 139 1.69 3.31 6.61
C GLY A 139 1.09 2.31 5.63
N ALA A 140 -0.01 2.66 4.95
CA ALA A 140 -0.57 1.85 3.89
C ALA A 140 0.42 1.77 2.71
N ARG A 141 0.51 0.59 2.09
CA ARG A 141 1.32 0.36 0.89
C ARG A 141 0.44 -0.10 -0.25
N LEU A 142 0.51 0.60 -1.37
CA LEU A 142 -0.14 0.18 -2.62
C LEU A 142 0.90 -0.40 -3.55
N ILE A 143 0.59 -1.55 -4.16
CA ILE A 143 1.41 -2.17 -5.19
C ILE A 143 0.63 -2.11 -6.48
N LEU A 144 1.04 -1.21 -7.36
CA LEU A 144 0.45 -1.02 -8.68
C LEU A 144 1.27 -1.81 -9.70
N ARG A 145 0.58 -2.63 -10.47
CA ARG A 145 1.18 -3.43 -11.56
C ARG A 145 0.73 -2.83 -12.88
N PHE A 146 1.67 -2.72 -13.81
CA PHE A 146 1.43 -2.13 -15.12
C PHE A 146 1.85 -3.11 -16.22
N THR A 147 1.26 -2.96 -17.41
CA THR A 147 1.95 -3.37 -18.63
C THR A 147 3.10 -2.40 -18.91
N PRO A 148 4.09 -2.77 -19.76
CA PRO A 148 5.15 -1.85 -20.16
C PRO A 148 4.62 -0.53 -20.74
N GLU A 149 3.58 -0.59 -21.56
CA GLU A 149 2.97 0.59 -22.21
C GLU A 149 2.28 1.49 -21.18
N GLN A 150 1.54 0.90 -20.24
CA GLN A 150 0.91 1.66 -19.16
C GLN A 150 1.95 2.31 -18.25
N ALA A 151 3.06 1.63 -17.97
CA ALA A 151 4.14 2.18 -17.14
C ALA A 151 4.81 3.39 -17.80
N ALA A 152 5.12 3.29 -19.10
CA ALA A 152 5.70 4.39 -19.87
C ALA A 152 4.75 5.60 -19.91
N SER A 153 3.49 5.36 -20.27
CA SER A 153 2.46 6.41 -20.32
C SER A 153 2.23 7.09 -18.96
N CYS A 154 2.21 6.31 -17.87
CA CYS A 154 2.08 6.84 -16.51
C CYS A 154 3.27 7.72 -16.13
N GLY A 155 4.51 7.30 -16.46
CA GLY A 155 5.72 8.08 -16.20
C GLY A 155 5.75 9.39 -16.97
N GLU A 156 5.39 9.36 -18.25
CA GLU A 156 5.28 10.54 -19.11
C GLU A 156 4.24 11.54 -18.59
N ALA A 157 3.05 11.05 -18.25
CA ALA A 157 1.97 11.89 -17.71
C ALA A 157 2.38 12.54 -16.39
N LEU A 158 3.01 11.79 -15.49
CA LEU A 158 3.48 12.32 -14.20
C LEU A 158 4.58 13.36 -14.39
N ASN A 159 5.53 13.12 -15.31
CA ASN A 159 6.59 14.08 -15.61
C ASN A 159 6.06 15.37 -16.23
N ALA A 160 5.07 15.28 -17.12
CA ALA A 160 4.42 16.44 -17.73
C ALA A 160 3.74 17.33 -16.68
N VAL A 161 3.01 16.72 -15.72
CA VAL A 161 2.40 17.46 -14.61
C VAL A 161 3.47 18.06 -13.68
N ALA A 162 4.55 17.33 -13.39
CA ALA A 162 5.63 17.86 -12.57
C ALA A 162 6.29 19.09 -13.20
N ALA A 163 6.54 19.05 -14.52
CA ALA A 163 7.11 20.16 -15.27
C ALA A 163 6.23 21.42 -15.22
N SER A 164 4.90 21.29 -15.38
CA SER A 164 3.98 22.43 -15.35
C SER A 164 3.83 23.08 -13.97
N VAL A 165 4.07 22.33 -12.89
CA VAL A 165 4.09 22.86 -11.53
C VAL A 165 5.39 23.61 -11.22
N LEU A 166 6.52 23.12 -11.75
CA LEU A 166 7.85 23.71 -11.51
C LEU A 166 8.10 24.98 -12.33
N ASP A 167 7.55 25.06 -13.55
CA ASP A 167 7.63 26.24 -14.41
C ASP A 167 6.22 26.76 -14.74
N PRO A 168 5.57 27.44 -13.79
CA PRO A 168 4.21 27.92 -13.99
C PRO A 168 4.22 29.04 -15.05
N PRO A 169 3.27 29.04 -16.01
CA PRO A 169 3.21 30.09 -17.00
C PRO A 169 3.06 31.46 -16.31
N ALA A 170 3.87 32.42 -16.75
CA ALA A 170 3.80 33.80 -16.26
C ALA A 170 2.36 34.32 -16.44
N ARG A 171 1.74 34.72 -15.32
CA ARG A 171 0.41 35.33 -15.30
C ARG A 171 0.43 36.75 -15.82
#